data_AF-A0A443S7P0-F1
#
_entry.id   AF-A0A443S7P0-F1
#
_cell.length_a   1.000
_cell.length_b   1.000
_cell.length_c   1.000
_cell.angle_alpha   90.00
_cell.angle_beta   90.00
_cell.angle_gamma   90.00
#
_symmetry.space_group_name_H-M   'P 1'
#
loop_
_entity.id
_entity.type
_entity.pdbx_description
1 polymer ?
#
loop_
_entity_poly.entity_id
_entity_poly.type
_entity_poly.pdbx_seq_one_letter_code
_entity_poly.pdbx_strand_id
1 'polypeptide(L)'
;LDINCYAIGKSPSKPKGVAQFEPESKQNRLESLFDKKSNVIDISDIAKFKFDLHIDEHGIQLKPVTNEKPKLNYDSKTLRSFLNGEFCLRGGTGWWKYEFCYGKKVEQYHEERVGQRTAISLGKWKKDDHIRWLQQNPNKKPKKGKTPKQVSHFYGNGDSCDLTGKPRQVEVKLKCRFVEGQPESIALFLSEPKPCDYVLGIESPLVCQLLSTADENGLFSLPEEEKPLESL
;
A
#
# COMPACT_ATOMS: atom_id res chain seq x y z
N LEU A 1 20.73 2.43 10.68
CA LEU A 1 21.19 3.58 9.89
C LEU A 1 20.46 4.80 10.43
N ASP A 2 21.06 5.47 11.41
CA ASP A 2 20.52 6.71 11.95
C ASP A 2 20.78 7.84 10.96
N ILE A 3 19.72 8.53 10.54
CA ILE A 3 19.81 9.69 9.68
C ILE A 3 19.88 10.91 10.59
N ASN A 4 21.10 11.39 10.84
CA ASN A 4 21.31 12.65 11.54
C ASN A 4 21.30 13.80 10.54
N CYS A 5 20.36 14.74 10.72
CA CYS A 5 20.28 15.94 9.91
C CYS A 5 21.25 16.99 10.46
N TYR A 6 22.30 17.29 9.70
CA TYR A 6 23.22 18.40 9.98
C TYR A 6 22.94 19.55 9.01
N ALA A 7 23.02 20.79 9.50
CA ALA A 7 22.94 21.96 8.65
C ALA A 7 24.17 22.05 7.73
N ILE A 8 23.97 22.34 6.44
CA ILE A 8 25.04 22.49 5.44
C ILE A 8 25.07 23.93 4.92
N GLY A 9 26.27 24.46 4.67
CA GLY A 9 26.49 25.75 4.02
C GLY A 9 26.09 26.95 4.88
N LYS A 10 25.59 28.02 4.24
CA LYS A 10 25.14 29.28 4.89
C LYS A 10 23.73 29.15 5.47
N SER A 11 23.46 28.06 6.18
CA SER A 11 22.17 27.85 6.85
C SER A 11 21.94 28.96 7.89
N PRO A 12 20.73 29.54 7.97
CA PRO A 12 20.44 30.59 8.95
C PRO A 12 20.64 30.10 10.39
N SER A 13 21.20 30.96 11.24
CA SER A 13 21.37 30.67 12.67
C SER A 13 20.01 30.39 13.33
N LYS A 14 19.96 29.43 14.26
CA LYS A 14 18.76 29.17 15.07
C LYS A 14 18.21 30.49 15.64
N PRO A 15 16.93 30.82 15.47
CA PRO A 15 16.38 32.08 15.97
C PRO A 15 16.51 32.14 17.49
N LYS A 16 17.00 33.26 18.01
CA LYS A 16 17.27 33.44 19.45
C LYS A 16 16.04 33.22 20.34
N GLY A 17 14.83 33.44 19.81
CA GLY A 17 13.57 33.20 20.51
C GLY A 17 13.23 31.72 20.74
N VAL A 18 13.80 30.78 19.99
CA VAL A 18 13.48 29.34 20.15
C VAL A 18 14.04 28.78 21.47
N ALA A 19 15.15 29.32 21.98
CA ALA A 19 15.73 28.88 23.25
C ALA A 19 14.85 29.25 24.47
N GLN A 20 13.97 30.26 24.34
CA GLN A 20 13.08 30.69 25.42
C GLN A 20 11.82 29.83 25.54
N PHE A 21 11.41 29.12 24.48
CA PHE A 21 10.20 28.27 24.48
C PHE A 21 10.48 26.76 24.66
N GLU A 22 11.76 26.34 24.64
CA GLU A 22 12.14 24.94 24.86
C GLU A 22 11.84 24.40 26.28
N PRO A 23 12.06 25.15 27.39
CA PRO A 23 11.77 24.63 28.73
C PRO A 23 10.26 24.54 29.04
N GLU A 24 9.45 25.50 28.58
CA GLU A 24 7.98 25.48 28.79
C GLU A 24 7.31 24.28 28.08
N SER A 25 7.80 23.91 26.89
CA SER A 25 7.26 22.74 26.15
C SER A 25 7.55 21.40 26.85
N LYS A 26 8.69 21.30 27.57
CA LYS A 26 9.09 20.08 28.29
C LYS A 26 8.37 19.96 29.63
N GLN A 27 8.15 21.07 30.32
CA GLN A 27 7.50 21.09 31.62
C GLN A 27 5.99 20.79 31.52
N ASN A 28 5.31 21.38 30.53
CA ASN A 28 3.89 21.09 30.24
C ASN A 28 3.64 19.63 29.82
N ARG A 29 4.66 18.95 29.26
CA ARG A 29 4.59 17.53 28.90
C ARG A 29 4.80 16.59 30.09
N LEU A 30 5.40 17.06 31.18
CA LEU A 30 5.69 16.26 32.37
C LEU A 30 4.65 16.46 33.49
N GLU A 31 4.08 17.66 33.61
CA GLU A 31 3.08 17.98 34.65
C GLU A 31 1.68 17.43 34.34
N SER A 32 1.35 17.13 33.06
CA SER A 32 0.09 16.45 32.71
C SER A 32 0.09 14.94 32.98
N LEU A 33 1.21 14.37 33.44
CA LEU A 33 1.35 12.92 33.69
C LEU A 33 1.22 12.52 35.16
N PHE A 34 1.24 13.44 36.13
CA PHE A 34 1.31 13.07 37.55
C PHE A 34 0.55 14.02 38.49
N ASP A 35 -0.77 13.88 38.56
CA ASP A 35 -1.61 14.30 39.70
C ASP A 35 -3.03 13.70 39.45
N LYS A 36 -3.69 12.85 40.24
CA LYS A 36 -3.66 12.51 41.67
C LYS A 36 -4.28 11.10 41.92
N LYS A 37 -3.78 10.46 42.99
CA LYS A 37 -4.39 9.44 43.88
C LYS A 37 -4.51 7.96 43.46
N SER A 38 -3.55 7.18 43.99
CA SER A 38 -3.65 5.87 44.69
C SER A 38 -4.68 4.83 44.22
N ASN A 39 -4.18 3.76 43.59
CA ASN A 39 -4.06 2.41 44.18
C ASN A 39 -3.19 1.56 43.24
N VAL A 40 -2.07 1.05 43.76
CA VAL A 40 -0.99 0.43 42.97
C VAL A 40 -1.41 -0.97 42.52
N ILE A 41 -1.57 -1.14 41.20
CA ILE A 41 -1.37 -2.43 40.52
C ILE A 41 -0.10 -2.25 39.69
N ASP A 42 0.86 -3.17 39.83
CA ASP A 42 2.17 -3.13 39.18
C ASP A 42 2.01 -3.12 37.63
N ILE A 43 2.35 -2.00 37.00
CA ILE A 43 2.13 -1.70 35.56
C ILE A 43 3.23 -2.30 34.68
N SER A 44 4.27 -2.91 35.28
CA SER A 44 5.43 -3.41 34.53
C SER A 44 5.10 -4.56 33.56
N ASP A 45 4.00 -5.29 33.79
CA ASP A 45 3.48 -6.29 32.84
C ASP A 45 2.39 -5.76 31.88
N ILE A 46 1.74 -4.64 32.23
CA ILE A 46 0.68 -4.02 31.41
C ILE A 46 1.28 -3.21 30.25
N ALA A 47 2.46 -2.61 30.43
CA ALA A 47 3.15 -1.83 29.39
C ALA A 47 3.58 -2.65 28.15
N LYS A 48 3.52 -3.98 28.22
CA LYS A 48 3.75 -4.87 27.07
C LYS A 48 2.55 -4.98 26.13
N PHE A 49 1.35 -4.65 26.62
CA PHE A 49 0.10 -4.74 25.88
C PHE A 49 -0.42 -3.33 25.61
N LYS A 50 -0.59 -2.97 24.33
CA LYS A 50 -1.32 -1.75 23.97
C LYS A 50 -2.81 -2.01 24.27
N PHE A 51 -3.51 -1.06 24.89
CA PHE A 51 -4.96 -1.12 25.14
C PHE A 51 -5.61 0.20 24.70
N ASP A 52 -6.81 0.13 24.12
CA ASP A 52 -7.64 1.30 23.85
C ASP A 52 -8.57 1.52 25.05
N LEU A 53 -8.62 2.76 25.52
CA LEU A 53 -9.50 3.18 26.61
C LEU A 53 -10.85 3.60 26.03
N HIS A 54 -11.91 2.90 26.43
CA HIS A 54 -13.30 3.34 26.22
C HIS A 54 -13.96 3.54 27.59
N ILE A 55 -14.61 4.68 27.76
CA ILE A 55 -15.37 5.01 28.98
C ILE A 55 -16.83 5.09 28.58
N ASP A 56 -17.66 4.23 29.17
CA ASP A 56 -19.12 4.27 29.05
C ASP A 56 -19.77 4.51 30.43
N GLU A 57 -21.10 4.57 30.49
CA GLU A 57 -21.84 4.76 31.74
C GLU A 57 -21.57 3.66 32.80
N HIS A 58 -20.96 2.53 32.41
CA HIS A 58 -20.64 1.41 33.28
C HIS A 58 -19.16 1.34 33.69
N GLY A 59 -18.32 2.30 33.25
CA GLY A 59 -16.94 2.48 33.73
C GLY A 59 -15.86 2.37 32.65
N ILE A 60 -14.63 2.05 33.08
CA ILE A 60 -13.45 1.94 32.21
C ILE A 60 -13.38 0.52 31.63
N GLN A 61 -13.49 0.37 30.31
CA GLN A 61 -13.16 -0.87 29.62
C GLN A 61 -11.80 -0.75 28.91
N LEU A 62 -10.89 -1.66 29.26
CA LEU A 62 -9.61 -1.85 28.57
C LEU A 62 -9.80 -2.89 27.47
N LYS A 63 -9.82 -2.47 26.20
CA LYS A 63 -9.81 -3.41 25.07
C LYS A 63 -8.37 -3.62 24.61
N PRO A 64 -7.87 -4.87 24.52
CA PRO A 64 -6.53 -5.12 23.99
C PRO A 64 -6.43 -4.57 22.57
N VAL A 65 -5.47 -3.67 22.33
CA VAL A 65 -5.06 -3.26 20.99
C VAL A 65 -4.39 -4.48 20.40
N THR A 66 -5.16 -5.22 19.62
CA THR A 66 -4.60 -6.22 18.76
C THR A 66 -3.68 -5.49 17.78
N ASN A 67 -2.39 -5.84 17.74
CA ASN A 67 -1.48 -5.47 16.65
C ASN A 67 -1.87 -6.21 15.34
N GLU A 68 -3.14 -6.56 15.18
CA GLU A 68 -3.65 -7.12 13.96
C GLU A 68 -3.84 -5.95 13.00
N LYS A 69 -3.07 -5.97 11.90
CA LYS A 69 -3.36 -5.11 10.75
C LYS A 69 -4.86 -5.25 10.47
N PRO A 70 -5.62 -4.15 10.31
CA PRO A 70 -7.05 -4.24 10.05
C PRO A 70 -7.28 -5.17 8.85
N LYS A 71 -7.80 -6.38 9.10
CA LYS A 71 -8.06 -7.37 8.05
C LYS A 71 -9.37 -6.95 7.38
N LEU A 72 -9.30 -6.03 6.42
CA LEU A 72 -10.45 -5.79 5.55
C LEU A 72 -10.67 -7.06 4.73
N ASN A 73 -11.80 -7.72 4.99
CA ASN A 73 -12.18 -8.93 4.26
C ASN A 73 -13.01 -8.56 3.02
N TYR A 74 -12.38 -8.35 1.87
CA TYR A 74 -13.04 -8.27 0.57
C TYR A 74 -13.83 -9.54 0.29
N ASP A 75 -15.08 -9.38 -0.15
CA ASP A 75 -15.92 -10.53 -0.48
C ASP A 75 -15.37 -11.32 -1.69
N SER A 76 -15.73 -12.60 -1.76
CA SER A 76 -15.27 -13.48 -2.83
C SER A 76 -15.70 -12.98 -4.22
N LYS A 77 -16.82 -12.26 -4.31
CA LYS A 77 -17.31 -11.63 -5.55
C LYS A 77 -16.38 -10.52 -6.05
N THR A 78 -15.92 -9.63 -5.17
CA THR A 78 -15.01 -8.53 -5.50
C THR A 78 -13.64 -9.07 -5.92
N LEU A 79 -13.12 -10.07 -5.20
CA LEU A 79 -11.87 -10.73 -5.59
C LEU A 79 -11.98 -11.41 -6.95
N ARG A 80 -13.09 -12.11 -7.22
CA ARG A 80 -13.39 -12.71 -8.53
C ARG A 80 -13.44 -11.65 -9.63
N SER A 81 -14.19 -10.58 -9.41
CA SER A 81 -14.32 -9.48 -10.37
C SER A 81 -12.98 -8.80 -10.64
N PHE A 82 -12.15 -8.61 -9.61
CA PHE A 82 -10.78 -8.11 -9.76
C PHE A 82 -9.93 -9.05 -10.61
N LEU A 83 -9.84 -10.34 -10.25
CA LEU A 83 -8.99 -11.32 -10.96
C LEU A 83 -9.44 -11.58 -12.39
N ASN A 84 -10.72 -11.43 -12.70
CA ASN A 84 -11.25 -11.50 -14.07
C ASN A 84 -10.98 -10.23 -14.90
N GLY A 85 -10.51 -9.16 -14.24
CA GLY A 85 -10.27 -7.86 -14.85
C GLY A 85 -11.53 -7.04 -15.13
N GLU A 86 -12.65 -7.37 -14.47
CA GLU A 86 -13.90 -6.62 -14.52
C GLU A 86 -13.87 -5.43 -13.56
N PHE A 87 -13.34 -5.64 -12.35
CA PHE A 87 -13.09 -4.57 -11.38
C PHE A 87 -11.65 -4.05 -11.54
N CYS A 88 -11.52 -2.82 -12.05
CA CYS A 88 -10.23 -2.17 -12.26
C CYS A 88 -9.90 -1.21 -11.11
N LEU A 89 -8.65 -1.22 -10.67
CA LEU A 89 -8.13 -0.26 -9.70
C LEU A 89 -7.82 1.05 -10.42
N ARG A 90 -8.38 2.16 -9.91
CA ARG A 90 -8.18 3.50 -10.46
C ARG A 90 -7.55 4.40 -9.42
N GLY A 91 -6.72 5.32 -9.86
CA GLY A 91 -6.07 6.28 -8.97
C GLY A 91 -5.22 7.28 -9.73
N GLY A 92 -4.30 7.93 -9.03
CA GLY A 92 -3.43 8.97 -9.58
C GLY A 92 -3.77 10.36 -9.06
N THR A 93 -2.73 11.17 -8.87
CA THR A 93 -2.80 12.53 -8.34
C THR A 93 -2.50 13.54 -9.44
N GLY A 94 -3.16 14.70 -9.37
CA GLY A 94 -3.01 15.75 -10.38
C GLY A 94 -3.69 15.41 -11.72
N TRP A 95 -3.03 15.81 -12.81
CA TRP A 95 -3.54 15.76 -14.18
C TRP A 95 -3.77 14.33 -14.69
N TRP A 96 -2.80 13.44 -14.47
CA TRP A 96 -2.88 12.06 -14.95
C TRP A 96 -3.57 11.15 -13.95
N LYS A 97 -4.47 10.32 -14.47
CA LYS A 97 -5.09 9.18 -13.81
C LYS A 97 -4.59 7.88 -14.42
N TYR A 98 -4.71 6.81 -13.65
CA TYR A 98 -4.27 5.48 -14.03
C TYR A 98 -5.40 4.49 -13.78
N GLU A 99 -5.55 3.53 -14.70
CA GLU A 99 -6.46 2.41 -14.58
C GLU A 99 -5.66 1.11 -14.77
N PHE A 100 -5.81 0.20 -13.80
CA PHE A 100 -5.23 -1.13 -13.83
C PHE A 100 -6.35 -2.17 -13.75
N CYS A 101 -6.48 -2.97 -14.81
CA CYS A 101 -7.39 -4.10 -14.86
C CYS A 101 -6.57 -5.39 -14.88
N TYR A 102 -6.64 -6.19 -13.80
CA TYR A 102 -5.84 -7.39 -13.63
C TYR A 102 -6.05 -8.36 -14.81
N GLY A 103 -4.96 -8.87 -15.38
CA GLY A 103 -5.02 -9.81 -16.49
C GLY A 103 -5.57 -9.22 -17.80
N LYS A 104 -5.72 -7.89 -17.91
CA LYS A 104 -6.26 -7.21 -19.09
C LYS A 104 -5.34 -6.12 -19.62
N LYS A 105 -5.25 -4.99 -18.92
CA LYS A 105 -4.59 -3.78 -19.44
C LYS A 105 -4.19 -2.80 -18.35
N VAL A 106 -3.28 -1.91 -18.72
CA VAL A 106 -2.89 -0.73 -17.96
C VAL A 106 -3.03 0.50 -18.85
N GLU A 107 -3.74 1.51 -18.36
CA GLU A 107 -3.97 2.77 -19.07
C GLU A 107 -3.60 3.95 -18.19
N GLN A 108 -3.00 4.96 -18.82
CA GLN A 108 -2.91 6.31 -18.31
C GLN A 108 -3.96 7.15 -19.04
N TYR A 109 -4.68 7.99 -18.33
CA TYR A 109 -5.69 8.85 -18.94
C TYR A 109 -5.85 10.18 -18.22
N HIS A 110 -6.38 11.16 -18.95
CA HIS A 110 -6.85 12.43 -18.43
C HIS A 110 -8.28 12.65 -18.90
N GLU A 111 -9.14 13.16 -18.02
CA GLU A 111 -10.52 13.51 -18.32
C GLU A 111 -10.74 15.00 -18.06
N GLU A 112 -11.11 15.73 -19.11
CA GLU A 112 -11.51 17.13 -19.00
C GLU A 112 -12.98 17.27 -18.56
N ARG A 113 -13.35 18.46 -18.07
CA ARG A 113 -14.72 18.75 -17.60
C ARG A 113 -15.80 18.55 -18.66
N VAL A 114 -15.43 18.60 -19.95
CA VAL A 114 -16.34 18.43 -21.10
C VAL A 114 -16.46 16.95 -21.52
N GLY A 115 -15.93 16.02 -20.73
CA GLY A 115 -16.01 14.58 -20.98
C GLY A 115 -15.04 14.06 -22.03
N GLN A 116 -14.12 14.90 -22.52
CA GLN A 116 -13.04 14.46 -23.39
C GLN A 116 -12.03 13.65 -22.57
N ARG A 117 -11.95 12.35 -22.85
CA ARG A 117 -10.97 11.43 -22.26
C ARG A 117 -9.84 11.18 -23.23
N THR A 118 -8.63 11.58 -22.87
CA THR A 118 -7.40 11.19 -23.56
C THR A 118 -6.80 10.00 -22.82
N ALA A 119 -6.67 8.86 -23.48
CA ALA A 119 -6.13 7.63 -22.90
C ALA A 119 -4.93 7.12 -23.70
N ILE A 120 -3.92 6.62 -22.99
CA ILE A 120 -2.71 6.01 -23.52
C ILE A 120 -2.61 4.61 -22.91
N SER A 121 -2.55 3.59 -23.76
CA SER A 121 -2.30 2.21 -23.34
C SER A 121 -0.83 2.04 -22.98
N LEU A 122 -0.54 1.79 -21.70
CA LEU A 122 0.82 1.54 -21.21
C LEU A 122 1.23 0.08 -21.40
N GLY A 123 0.26 -0.83 -21.49
CA GLY A 123 0.51 -2.24 -21.74
C GLY A 123 -0.76 -3.07 -21.67
N LYS A 124 -0.70 -4.25 -22.31
CA LYS A 124 -1.75 -5.27 -22.37
C LYS A 124 -1.21 -6.57 -21.79
N TRP A 125 -2.07 -7.31 -21.12
CA TRP A 125 -1.70 -8.58 -20.51
C TRP A 125 -1.58 -9.67 -21.56
N LYS A 126 -0.47 -10.41 -21.51
CA LYS A 126 -0.33 -11.73 -22.12
C LYS A 126 0.51 -12.59 -21.19
N LYS A 127 -0.04 -13.74 -20.78
CA LYS A 127 0.62 -14.65 -19.83
C LYS A 127 2.02 -15.04 -20.34
N ASP A 128 2.14 -15.39 -21.62
CA ASP A 128 3.41 -15.83 -22.20
C ASP A 128 4.48 -14.73 -22.21
N ASP A 129 4.08 -13.47 -22.47
CA ASP A 129 4.97 -12.32 -22.42
C ASP A 129 5.48 -12.09 -20.99
N HIS A 130 4.59 -12.22 -19.99
CA HIS A 130 4.96 -12.13 -18.58
C HIS A 130 5.93 -13.24 -18.14
N ILE A 131 5.67 -14.49 -18.53
CA ILE A 131 6.57 -15.61 -18.22
C ILE A 131 7.95 -15.40 -18.86
N ARG A 132 8.00 -14.96 -20.12
CA ARG A 132 9.26 -14.66 -20.82
C ARG A 132 10.01 -13.51 -20.14
N TRP A 133 9.29 -12.46 -19.73
CA TRP A 133 9.86 -11.35 -18.98
C TRP A 133 10.47 -11.80 -17.64
N LEU A 134 9.80 -12.70 -16.91
CA LEU A 134 10.34 -13.26 -15.66
C LEU A 134 11.57 -14.15 -15.85
N GLN A 135 11.71 -14.83 -17.00
CA GLN A 135 12.93 -15.58 -17.32
C GLN A 135 14.13 -14.64 -17.49
N GLN A 136 13.90 -13.47 -18.10
CA GLN A 136 14.92 -12.43 -18.27
C GLN A 136 15.16 -11.61 -16.99
N ASN A 137 14.20 -11.62 -16.05
CA ASN A 137 14.27 -10.89 -14.79
C ASN A 137 14.01 -11.80 -13.57
N PRO A 138 14.90 -12.78 -13.27
CA PRO A 138 14.66 -13.77 -12.22
C PRO A 138 14.46 -13.16 -10.82
N ASN A 139 15.05 -12.00 -10.56
CA ASN A 139 14.91 -11.25 -9.31
C ASN A 139 13.49 -10.71 -9.06
N LYS A 140 12.61 -10.74 -10.06
CA LYS A 140 11.21 -10.32 -9.96
C LYS A 140 10.25 -11.46 -9.58
N LYS A 141 10.72 -12.71 -9.64
CA LYS A 141 9.92 -13.87 -9.23
C LYS A 141 9.69 -13.87 -7.72
N PRO A 142 8.50 -14.30 -7.25
CA PRO A 142 8.30 -14.63 -5.85
C PRO A 142 9.36 -15.63 -5.33
N LYS A 143 9.76 -15.47 -4.07
CA LYS A 143 10.70 -16.41 -3.43
C LYS A 143 9.94 -17.68 -3.03
N LYS A 144 10.49 -18.85 -3.38
CA LYS A 144 9.90 -20.14 -3.02
C LYS A 144 9.75 -20.29 -1.50
N GLY A 145 8.65 -20.88 -1.07
CA GLY A 145 8.39 -21.22 0.34
C GLY A 145 8.09 -20.04 1.26
N LYS A 146 7.85 -18.83 0.72
CA LYS A 146 7.44 -17.66 1.51
C LYS A 146 6.35 -16.89 0.79
N THR A 147 5.33 -16.48 1.52
CA THR A 147 4.32 -15.53 1.00
C THR A 147 5.02 -14.22 0.61
N PRO A 148 4.92 -13.78 -0.65
CA PRO A 148 5.52 -12.54 -1.09
C PRO A 148 4.85 -11.34 -0.40
N LYS A 149 5.61 -10.27 -0.12
CA LYS A 149 5.03 -8.98 0.32
C LYS A 149 4.49 -8.16 -0.86
N GLN A 150 4.93 -8.49 -2.07
CA GLN A 150 4.52 -7.89 -3.34
C GLN A 150 4.78 -8.87 -4.49
N VAL A 151 4.04 -8.74 -5.58
CA VAL A 151 4.31 -9.44 -6.85
C VAL A 151 4.54 -8.43 -7.97
N SER A 152 5.24 -8.85 -9.02
CA SER A 152 5.51 -8.01 -10.20
C SER A 152 4.89 -8.66 -11.42
N HIS A 153 4.11 -7.92 -12.19
CA HIS A 153 3.46 -8.36 -13.43
C HIS A 153 3.93 -7.52 -14.60
N PHE A 154 4.20 -8.15 -15.73
CA PHE A 154 4.58 -7.46 -16.95
C PHE A 154 3.40 -7.32 -17.92
N TYR A 155 3.20 -6.11 -18.43
CA TYR A 155 2.23 -5.80 -19.47
C TYR A 155 2.97 -5.11 -20.61
N GLY A 156 2.90 -5.68 -21.81
CA GLY A 156 3.59 -5.16 -23.00
C GLY A 156 2.61 -4.80 -24.11
N ASN A 157 3.13 -4.41 -25.29
CA ASN A 157 2.31 -4.10 -26.46
C ASN A 157 1.27 -2.99 -26.22
N GLY A 158 1.65 -1.95 -25.47
CA GLY A 158 0.90 -0.70 -25.37
C GLY A 158 0.97 0.13 -26.65
N ASP A 159 0.52 1.38 -26.57
CA ASP A 159 0.52 2.28 -27.72
C ASP A 159 1.95 2.61 -28.17
N SER A 160 2.13 2.91 -29.46
CA SER A 160 3.45 3.24 -30.03
C SER A 160 4.02 4.50 -29.41
N CYS A 161 5.25 4.39 -28.91
CA CYS A 161 6.02 5.49 -28.36
C CYS A 161 6.51 6.42 -29.47
N ASP A 162 6.15 7.68 -29.37
CA ASP A 162 6.60 8.76 -30.24
C ASP A 162 8.12 8.98 -30.20
N LEU A 163 8.75 8.79 -29.04
CA LEU A 163 10.18 8.99 -28.87
C LEU A 163 11.05 7.83 -29.38
N THR A 164 10.56 6.59 -29.28
CA THR A 164 11.37 5.39 -29.56
C THR A 164 10.85 4.55 -30.73
N GLY A 165 9.61 4.81 -31.18
CA GLY A 165 8.88 3.99 -32.16
C GLY A 165 8.41 2.63 -31.62
N LYS A 166 8.83 2.22 -30.42
CA LYS A 166 8.50 0.91 -29.84
C LYS A 166 7.17 0.97 -29.07
N PRO A 167 6.45 -0.16 -28.93
CA PRO A 167 5.28 -0.22 -28.06
C PRO A 167 5.64 0.10 -26.60
N ARG A 168 4.81 0.89 -25.92
CA ARG A 168 4.91 1.11 -24.47
C ARG A 168 4.78 -0.21 -23.69
N GLN A 169 5.45 -0.28 -22.55
CA GLN A 169 5.40 -1.43 -21.65
C GLN A 169 5.49 -1.02 -20.18
N VAL A 170 4.92 -1.82 -19.28
CA VAL A 170 4.86 -1.52 -17.85
C VAL A 170 5.07 -2.74 -16.96
N GLU A 171 5.91 -2.56 -15.93
CA GLU A 171 5.97 -3.44 -14.76
C GLU A 171 4.96 -2.95 -13.72
N VAL A 172 3.93 -3.75 -13.44
CA VAL A 172 2.98 -3.50 -12.36
C VAL A 172 3.45 -4.17 -11.08
N LYS A 173 3.66 -3.39 -10.01
CA LYS A 173 4.02 -3.89 -8.67
C LYS A 173 2.81 -3.85 -7.76
N LEU A 174 2.24 -5.02 -7.46
CA LEU A 174 1.09 -5.17 -6.57
C LEU A 174 1.60 -5.42 -5.15
N LYS A 175 1.31 -4.50 -4.22
CA LYS A 175 1.81 -4.55 -2.85
C LYS A 175 0.67 -4.40 -1.84
N CYS A 176 0.69 -5.25 -0.81
CA CYS A 176 -0.20 -5.11 0.33
C CYS A 176 0.20 -3.91 1.19
N ARG A 177 -0.72 -2.98 1.40
CA ARG A 177 -0.55 -1.85 2.32
C ARG A 177 -1.90 -1.47 2.92
N PHE A 178 -1.90 -1.27 4.24
CA PHE A 178 -3.01 -0.64 4.95
C PHE A 178 -2.63 0.79 5.28
N VAL A 179 -3.57 1.71 5.13
CA VAL A 179 -3.45 3.10 5.60
C VAL A 179 -4.32 3.24 6.83
N GLU A 180 -3.72 3.77 7.90
CA GLU A 180 -4.42 4.00 9.17
C GLU A 180 -5.62 4.93 8.95
N GLY A 181 -6.79 4.53 9.47
CA GLY A 181 -8.05 5.25 9.27
C GLY A 181 -8.66 5.14 7.86
N GLN A 182 -8.03 4.42 6.91
CA GLN A 182 -8.52 4.26 5.53
C GLN A 182 -8.42 2.78 5.08
N PRO A 183 -9.35 1.92 5.52
CA PRO A 183 -9.29 0.48 5.28
C PRO A 183 -9.47 0.08 3.81
N GLU A 184 -10.08 0.93 2.98
CA GLU A 184 -10.30 0.71 1.55
C GLU A 184 -9.33 1.52 0.66
N SER A 185 -8.27 2.07 1.25
CA SER A 185 -7.32 2.93 0.53
C SER A 185 -6.67 2.23 -0.67
N ILE A 186 -6.61 2.93 -1.81
CA ILE A 186 -5.91 2.49 -3.01
C ILE A 186 -4.98 3.62 -3.45
N ALA A 187 -3.69 3.31 -3.59
CA ALA A 187 -2.68 4.26 -4.08
C ALA A 187 -2.01 3.71 -5.34
N LEU A 188 -2.09 4.47 -6.43
CA LEU A 188 -1.42 4.18 -7.71
C LEU A 188 -0.38 5.26 -7.98
N PHE A 189 0.85 4.84 -8.29
CA PHE A 189 1.96 5.73 -8.63
C PHE A 189 2.70 5.18 -9.86
N LEU A 190 2.85 6.03 -10.87
CA LEU A 190 3.57 5.70 -12.09
C LEU A 190 4.95 6.36 -12.07
N SER A 191 5.98 5.61 -12.42
CA SER A 191 7.29 6.16 -12.79
C SER A 191 7.70 5.69 -14.18
N GLU A 192 8.51 6.49 -14.86
CA GLU A 192 9.06 6.20 -16.18
C GLU A 192 10.59 6.21 -16.09
N PRO A 193 11.23 5.10 -15.65
CA PRO A 193 12.68 5.05 -15.49
C PRO A 193 13.45 5.15 -16.82
N LYS A 194 12.80 4.78 -17.94
CA LYS A 194 13.31 4.94 -19.30
C LYS A 194 12.16 5.37 -20.20
N PRO A 195 12.42 6.07 -21.32
CA PRO A 195 11.37 6.49 -22.24
C PRO A 195 10.47 5.32 -22.65
N CYS A 196 9.17 5.45 -22.37
CA CYS A 196 8.12 4.48 -22.67
C CYS A 196 8.21 3.10 -21.97
N ASP A 197 9.10 2.98 -20.98
CA ASP A 197 9.15 1.86 -20.04
C ASP A 197 8.69 2.34 -18.66
N TYR A 198 7.56 1.83 -18.19
CA TYR A 198 6.93 2.30 -16.97
C TYR A 198 7.03 1.31 -15.81
N VAL A 199 6.92 1.83 -14.60
CA VAL A 199 6.66 1.04 -13.39
C VAL A 199 5.43 1.62 -12.71
N LEU A 200 4.35 0.85 -12.67
CA LEU A 200 3.13 1.21 -11.95
C LEU A 200 3.13 0.49 -10.60
N GLY A 201 3.30 1.24 -9.52
CA GLY A 201 3.11 0.70 -8.18
C GLY A 201 1.66 0.84 -7.72
N ILE A 202 1.13 -0.23 -7.17
CA ILE A 202 -0.22 -0.33 -6.65
C ILE A 202 -0.13 -0.81 -5.20
N GLU A 203 -0.60 0.04 -4.30
CA GLU A 203 -0.70 -0.26 -2.87
C GLU A 203 -2.18 -0.30 -2.48
N SER A 204 -2.65 -1.47 -2.04
CA SER A 204 -4.04 -1.65 -1.63
C SER A 204 -4.18 -2.80 -0.63
N PRO A 205 -5.11 -2.69 0.35
CA PRO A 205 -5.54 -3.79 1.20
C PRO A 205 -6.08 -5.00 0.44
N LEU A 206 -6.66 -4.81 -0.76
CA LEU A 206 -7.17 -5.90 -1.60
C LEU A 206 -6.07 -6.91 -1.96
N VAL A 207 -4.86 -6.41 -2.20
CA VAL A 207 -3.71 -7.26 -2.54
C VAL A 207 -3.32 -8.18 -1.38
N CYS A 208 -3.57 -7.77 -0.13
CA CYS A 208 -3.16 -8.54 1.06
C CYS A 208 -3.75 -9.95 1.11
N GLN A 209 -4.98 -10.14 0.64
CA GLN A 209 -5.62 -11.45 0.60
C GLN A 209 -5.12 -12.34 -0.54
N LEU A 210 -4.65 -11.73 -1.62
CA LEU A 210 -4.23 -12.44 -2.82
C LEU A 210 -2.77 -12.89 -2.73
N LEU A 211 -1.92 -12.24 -1.92
CA LEU A 211 -0.50 -12.58 -1.84
C LEU A 211 -0.22 -14.02 -1.40
N SER A 212 -1.07 -14.62 -0.55
CA SER A 212 -0.94 -16.03 -0.15
C SER A 212 -1.25 -17.00 -1.28
N THR A 213 -2.06 -16.57 -2.26
CA THR A 213 -2.50 -17.38 -3.41
C THR A 213 -1.56 -17.27 -4.63
N ALA A 214 -0.49 -16.49 -4.52
CA ALA A 214 0.43 -16.22 -5.60
C ALA A 214 1.30 -17.44 -5.94
N ASP A 215 1.30 -17.85 -7.21
CA ASP A 215 2.16 -18.94 -7.71
C ASP A 215 3.64 -18.50 -7.90
N GLU A 216 4.51 -19.39 -8.40
CA GLU A 216 5.92 -19.05 -8.65
C GLU A 216 6.16 -17.97 -9.72
N ASN A 217 5.11 -17.61 -10.48
CA ASN A 217 5.11 -16.55 -11.47
C ASN A 217 4.40 -15.28 -10.96
N GLY A 218 3.97 -15.27 -9.69
CA GLY A 218 3.25 -14.16 -9.07
C GLY A 218 1.82 -14.01 -9.54
N LEU A 219 1.24 -15.02 -10.21
CA LEU A 219 -0.16 -15.02 -10.62
C LEU A 219 -1.02 -15.40 -9.41
N PHE A 220 -2.10 -14.65 -9.21
CA PHE A 220 -3.02 -14.85 -8.11
C PHE A 220 -4.11 -15.83 -8.50
N SER A 221 -4.67 -16.49 -7.50
CA SER A 221 -5.86 -17.32 -7.61
C SER A 221 -6.87 -16.89 -6.55
N LEU A 222 -8.09 -17.43 -6.60
CA LEU A 222 -9.05 -17.18 -5.54
C LEU A 222 -8.59 -17.87 -4.26
N PRO A 223 -8.64 -17.21 -3.09
CA PRO A 223 -8.45 -17.89 -1.82
C PRO A 223 -9.45 -19.02 -1.67
N GLU A 224 -9.01 -20.18 -1.20
CA GLU A 224 -9.92 -21.26 -0.82
C GLU A 224 -10.78 -20.78 0.36
N GLU A 225 -12.11 -20.90 0.25
CA GLU A 225 -13.01 -20.58 1.37
C GLU A 225 -12.70 -21.55 2.52
N GLU A 226 -12.37 -21.03 3.71
CA GLU A 226 -12.24 -21.85 4.91
C GLU A 226 -13.58 -22.57 5.13
N LYS A 227 -13.63 -23.88 4.84
CA LYS A 227 -14.80 -24.70 5.17
C LYS A 227 -15.06 -24.54 6.68
N PRO A 228 -16.28 -24.23 7.12
CA PRO A 228 -16.61 -24.27 8.53
C PRO A 228 -16.23 -25.63 9.07
N LEU A 229 -15.49 -25.65 10.18
CA LEU A 229 -15.19 -26.86 10.92
C LEU A 229 -16.53 -27.48 11.34
N GLU A 230 -17.04 -28.46 10.60
CA GLU A 230 -18.17 -29.26 11.05
C GLU A 230 -17.74 -29.91 12.37
N SER A 231 -18.41 -29.50 13.44
CA SER A 231 -18.23 -30.03 14.79
C SER A 231 -18.54 -31.52 14.79
N LEU A 232 -17.50 -32.33 15.06
CA LEU A 232 -17.63 -33.72 15.49
C LEU A 232 -18.22 -33.80 16.91
#